data_AF-W7LK36-F1
#
_entry.id   AF-W7LK36-F1
#
_cell.length_a   1.000
_cell.length_b   1.000
_cell.length_c   1.000
_cell.angle_alpha   90.00
_cell.angle_beta   90.00
_cell.angle_gamma   90.00
#
_symmetry.space_group_name_H-M   'P 1'
#
loop_
_entity.id
_entity.type
_entity.pdbx_description
1 polymer ?
#
loop_
_entity_poly.entity_id
_entity_poly.type
_entity_poly.pdbx_seq_one_letter_code
_entity_poly.pdbx_strand_id
1 'polypeptide(L)'
;MYAKPLGTTKLYWGIKSKGLVDVVKSMIVGGDAGEEKEGGESSNWGHIETHVSVGERMDIKRVLTKELENAIGGTTVVVCGPHAMCDEARYVCAAMARHGVVVRYVEESFTW
;
A
#
# COMPACT_ATOMS: atom_id res chain seq x y z
N MET A 1 -14.34 19.60 7.32
CA MET A 1 -13.07 19.08 7.84
C MET A 1 -13.24 17.59 8.06
N TYR A 2 -12.52 16.74 7.31
CA TYR A 2 -12.47 15.31 7.63
C TYR A 2 -11.53 15.13 8.83
N ALA A 3 -11.94 14.35 9.84
CA ALA A 3 -11.10 14.02 10.98
C ALA A 3 -9.86 13.25 10.50
N LYS A 4 -8.70 13.51 11.13
CA LYS A 4 -7.48 12.74 10.85
C LYS A 4 -7.77 11.26 11.15
N PRO A 5 -7.46 10.32 10.23
CA PRO A 5 -7.70 8.90 10.47
C PRO A 5 -7.02 8.44 11.75
N LEU A 6 -7.72 7.63 12.56
CA LEU A 6 -7.09 6.92 13.67
C LEU A 6 -6.28 5.75 13.08
N GLY A 7 -4.96 5.82 13.21
CA GLY A 7 -4.03 4.81 12.68
C GLY A 7 -3.14 5.33 11.55
N THR A 8 -2.51 4.40 10.84
CA THR A 8 -1.65 4.69 9.69
C THR A 8 -2.33 4.24 8.40
N THR A 9 -1.99 4.89 7.30
CA THR A 9 -2.43 4.48 5.96
C THR A 9 -1.19 4.34 5.11
N LYS A 10 -1.01 3.14 4.55
CA LYS A 10 0.17 2.82 3.75
C LYS A 10 -0.24 2.37 2.35
N LEU A 11 0.47 2.85 1.34
CA LEU A 11 0.30 2.44 -0.04
C LEU A 11 1.56 1.71 -0.51
N TYR A 12 1.39 0.46 -0.93
CA TYR A 12 2.43 -0.32 -1.58
C TYR A 12 2.06 -0.47 -3.05
N TRP A 13 2.89 0.07 -3.95
CA TRP A 13 2.61 0.05 -5.38
C TRP A 13 3.80 -0.43 -6.21
N GLY A 14 3.63 -1.58 -6.87
CA GLY A 14 4.55 -2.07 -7.90
C GLY A 14 4.14 -1.55 -9.27
N ILE A 15 5.06 -0.92 -10.00
CA ILE A 15 4.77 -0.24 -11.27
C ILE A 15 5.95 -0.32 -12.23
N LYS A 16 5.71 -0.19 -13.53
CA LYS A 16 6.77 -0.25 -14.56
C LYS A 16 7.48 1.08 -14.79
N SER A 17 6.82 2.21 -14.58
CA SER A 17 7.37 3.53 -14.94
C SER A 17 7.16 4.57 -13.84
N LYS A 18 8.17 5.41 -13.63
CA LYS A 18 8.10 6.52 -12.66
C LYS A 18 7.09 7.59 -13.08
N GLY A 19 6.91 7.83 -14.38
CA GLY A 19 6.00 8.89 -14.85
C GLY A 19 4.54 8.71 -14.39
N LEU A 20 4.05 7.47 -14.29
CA LEU A 20 2.70 7.22 -13.77
C LEU A 20 2.61 7.43 -12.24
N VAL A 21 3.70 7.21 -11.52
CA VAL A 21 3.83 7.52 -10.09
C VAL A 21 3.68 9.02 -9.86
N ASP A 22 4.39 9.82 -10.65
CA ASP A 22 4.39 11.28 -10.51
C ASP A 22 3.00 11.87 -10.81
N VAL A 23 2.32 11.35 -11.86
CA VAL A 23 0.95 11.74 -12.21
C VAL A 23 -0.02 11.41 -11.07
N VAL A 24 -0.04 10.17 -10.56
CA VAL A 24 -0.94 9.77 -9.48
C VAL A 24 -0.63 10.51 -8.17
N LYS A 25 0.65 10.73 -7.85
CA LYS A 25 1.06 11.55 -6.71
C LYS A 25 0.47 12.96 -6.80
N SER A 26 0.56 13.61 -7.96
CA SER A 26 -0.01 14.95 -8.15
C SER A 26 -1.53 14.99 -8.00
N MET A 27 -2.23 13.93 -8.41
CA MET A 27 -3.69 13.80 -8.23
C MET A 27 -4.08 13.65 -6.77
N ILE A 28 -3.26 12.97 -5.95
CA ILE A 28 -3.53 12.67 -4.55
C ILE A 28 -3.15 13.85 -3.62
N VAL A 29 -1.98 14.46 -3.84
CA VAL A 29 -1.46 15.52 -2.95
C VAL A 29 -1.93 16.93 -3.39
N GLY A 30 -2.44 17.07 -4.61
CA GLY A 30 -2.79 18.36 -5.21
C GLY A 30 -1.58 19.04 -5.85
N GLY A 31 -1.84 19.93 -6.82
CA GLY A 31 -0.81 20.58 -7.66
C GLY A 31 0.18 21.50 -6.94
N ASP A 32 -0.06 21.84 -5.66
CA ASP A 32 0.76 22.75 -4.85
C ASP A 32 1.62 22.02 -3.79
N ALA A 33 1.89 20.72 -3.98
CA ALA A 33 2.81 19.99 -3.13
C ALA A 33 4.25 20.46 -3.40
N GLY A 34 4.68 21.46 -2.63
CA GLY A 34 6.03 22.01 -2.65
C GLY A 34 7.12 20.93 -2.65
N GLU A 35 8.24 21.28 -3.28
CA GLU A 35 9.42 20.45 -3.46
C GLU A 35 9.81 19.73 -2.15
N GLU A 36 9.66 18.40 -2.11
CA GLU A 36 10.30 17.56 -1.11
C GLU A 36 11.49 16.82 -1.73
N LYS A 37 12.57 16.79 -0.94
CA LYS A 37 13.93 16.42 -1.30
C LYS A 37 14.02 15.01 -1.89
N GLU A 38 14.78 14.90 -2.97
CA GLU A 38 15.25 13.63 -3.52
C GLU A 38 15.98 12.81 -2.45
N GLY A 39 15.46 11.63 -2.14
CA GLY A 39 16.20 10.61 -1.39
C GLY A 39 15.33 9.66 -0.57
N GLY A 40 15.03 8.49 -1.14
CA GLY A 40 14.59 7.32 -0.37
C GLY A 40 13.37 6.59 -0.95
N GLU A 41 13.39 5.25 -0.86
CA GLU A 41 12.38 4.28 -1.31
C GLU A 41 10.97 4.45 -0.70
N SER A 42 10.75 5.44 0.16
CA SER A 42 9.47 5.77 0.78
C SER A 42 9.25 7.29 0.76
N SER A 43 8.10 7.73 0.23
CA SER A 43 7.69 9.14 0.21
C SER A 43 6.26 9.25 0.73
N ASN A 44 5.98 10.25 1.56
CA ASN A 44 4.62 10.46 2.04
C ASN A 44 3.80 11.21 0.97
N TRP A 45 2.62 10.68 0.61
CA TRP A 45 1.66 11.35 -0.26
C TRP A 45 0.56 11.93 0.62
N GLY A 46 0.82 13.13 1.13
CA GLY A 46 -0.02 13.73 2.18
C GLY A 46 0.04 12.90 3.46
N HIS A 47 -1.07 12.24 3.82
CA HIS A 47 -1.15 11.38 5.01
C HIS A 47 -0.89 9.89 4.73
N ILE A 48 -0.55 9.53 3.48
CA ILE A 48 -0.34 8.16 3.03
C ILE A 48 1.17 7.88 2.99
N GLU A 49 1.64 6.95 3.81
CA GLU A 49 3.02 6.44 3.74
C GLU A 49 3.16 5.57 2.49
N THR A 50 3.86 6.06 1.47
CA THR A 50 3.89 5.40 0.15
C THR A 50 5.23 4.73 -0.12
N HIS A 51 5.16 3.47 -0.56
CA HIS A 51 6.29 2.60 -0.92
C HIS A 51 6.11 2.15 -2.36
N VAL A 52 6.99 2.62 -3.26
CA VAL A 52 6.87 2.36 -4.70
C VAL A 52 8.06 1.57 -5.21
N SER A 53 7.78 0.42 -5.81
CA SER A 53 8.77 -0.39 -6.51
C SER A 53 8.63 -0.16 -8.02
N VAL A 54 9.63 0.48 -8.65
CA VAL A 54 9.62 0.79 -10.09
C VAL A 54 10.48 -0.21 -10.86
N GLY A 55 9.87 -0.94 -11.79
CA GLY A 55 10.57 -1.88 -12.68
C GLY A 55 10.89 -3.24 -12.03
N GLU A 56 10.48 -3.46 -10.79
CA GLU A 56 10.71 -4.70 -10.04
C GLU A 56 9.40 -5.27 -9.48
N ARG A 57 9.40 -6.57 -9.18
CA ARG A 57 8.25 -7.23 -8.54
C ARG A 57 8.31 -7.01 -7.04
N MET A 58 7.21 -6.53 -6.48
CA MET A 58 7.03 -6.41 -5.04
C MET A 58 6.94 -7.78 -4.36
N ASP A 59 7.68 -7.94 -3.26
CA ASP A 59 7.58 -9.11 -2.38
C ASP A 59 6.38 -8.94 -1.42
N ILE A 60 5.22 -9.42 -1.86
CA ILE A 60 3.94 -9.29 -1.14
C ILE A 60 3.99 -9.97 0.21
N LYS A 61 4.60 -11.17 0.28
CA LYS A 61 4.74 -11.90 1.54
C LYS A 61 5.54 -11.11 2.56
N ARG A 62 6.71 -10.61 2.17
CA ARG A 62 7.57 -9.83 3.07
C ARG A 62 6.88 -8.56 3.54
N VAL A 63 6.23 -7.83 2.63
CA VAL A 63 5.48 -6.60 2.94
C VAL A 63 4.37 -6.90 3.94
N LEU A 64 3.47 -7.84 3.63
CA LEU A 64 2.31 -8.11 4.47
C LEU A 64 2.72 -8.70 5.83
N THR A 65 3.70 -9.61 5.89
CA THR A 65 4.19 -10.14 7.16
C THR A 65 4.74 -9.01 8.03
N LYS A 66 5.62 -8.15 7.48
CA LYS A 66 6.20 -7.02 8.22
C LYS A 66 5.12 -6.07 8.74
N GLU A 67 4.16 -5.67 7.91
CA GLU A 67 3.15 -4.68 8.31
C GLU A 67 2.13 -5.26 9.29
N LEU A 68 1.73 -6.51 9.11
CA LEU A 68 0.73 -7.16 9.97
C LEU A 68 1.29 -7.59 11.33
N GLU A 69 2.56 -7.99 11.42
CA GLU A 69 3.20 -8.32 12.70
C GLU A 69 3.39 -7.09 13.60
N ASN A 70 3.63 -5.93 12.99
CA ASN A 70 3.87 -4.68 13.71
C ASN A 70 2.60 -3.84 13.92
N ALA A 71 1.45 -4.29 13.43
CA ALA A 71 0.19 -3.57 13.54
C ALA A 71 -0.36 -3.61 14.98
N ILE A 72 -0.76 -2.44 15.50
CA ILE A 72 -1.51 -2.34 16.76
C ILE A 72 -2.99 -2.30 16.42
N GLY A 73 -3.73 -3.32 16.84
CA GLY A 73 -5.17 -3.46 16.57
C GLY A 73 -5.47 -4.16 15.25
N GLY A 74 -6.58 -3.80 14.62
CA GLY A 74 -7.03 -4.41 13.37
C GLY A 74 -6.48 -3.71 12.14
N THR A 75 -6.08 -4.47 11.12
CA THR A 75 -5.61 -3.93 9.83
C THR A 75 -6.58 -4.30 8.71
N THR A 76 -6.93 -3.34 7.85
CA THR A 76 -7.56 -3.66 6.56
C THR A 76 -6.49 -3.70 5.47
N VAL A 77 -6.40 -4.81 4.76
CA VAL A 77 -5.57 -4.97 3.56
C VAL A 77 -6.47 -4.90 2.35
N VAL A 78 -6.31 -3.85 1.55
CA VAL A 78 -7.02 -3.69 0.27
C VAL A 78 -6.05 -4.03 -0.86
N VAL A 79 -6.45 -4.92 -1.77
CA VAL A 79 -5.60 -5.40 -2.88
C VAL A 79 -6.30 -5.20 -4.20
N CYS A 80 -5.58 -4.60 -5.15
CA CYS A 80 -6.00 -4.49 -6.55
C CYS A 80 -4.80 -4.84 -7.43
N GLY A 81 -4.90 -5.89 -8.23
CA GLY A 81 -3.80 -6.37 -9.06
C GLY A 81 -4.17 -7.62 -9.86
N PRO A 82 -3.19 -8.22 -10.56
CA PRO A 82 -3.40 -9.49 -11.26
C PRO A 82 -3.84 -10.59 -10.29
N HIS A 83 -4.65 -11.55 -10.77
CA HIS A 83 -5.23 -12.61 -9.93
C HIS A 83 -4.20 -13.35 -9.06
N ALA A 84 -3.03 -13.69 -9.63
CA ALA A 84 -1.96 -14.36 -8.90
C ALA A 84 -1.41 -13.53 -7.72
N MET A 85 -1.37 -12.20 -7.85
CA MET A 85 -0.97 -11.30 -6.75
C MET A 85 -2.07 -11.20 -5.69
N CYS A 86 -3.34 -11.13 -6.11
CA CYS A 86 -4.47 -11.14 -5.18
C CYS A 86 -4.48 -12.42 -4.34
N ASP A 87 -4.31 -13.57 -4.98
CA ASP A 87 -4.19 -14.88 -4.32
C ASP A 87 -3.03 -14.92 -3.33
N GLU A 88 -1.84 -14.46 -3.73
CA GLU A 88 -0.66 -14.39 -2.87
C GLU A 88 -0.96 -13.56 -1.60
N ALA A 89 -1.54 -12.37 -1.76
CA ALA A 89 -1.94 -11.53 -0.63
C ALA A 89 -3.01 -12.18 0.24
N ARG A 90 -4.00 -12.86 -0.36
CA ARG A 90 -5.08 -13.55 0.34
C ARG A 90 -4.54 -14.69 1.21
N TYR A 91 -3.62 -15.50 0.67
CA TYR A 91 -3.01 -16.60 1.41
C TYR A 91 -2.16 -16.11 2.58
N VAL A 92 -1.39 -15.04 2.40
CA VAL A 92 -0.60 -14.45 3.48
C VAL A 92 -1.51 -13.89 4.57
N CYS A 93 -2.53 -13.10 4.23
CA CYS A 93 -3.48 -12.57 5.21
C CYS A 93 -4.19 -13.70 5.98
N ALA A 94 -4.66 -14.74 5.28
CA ALA A 94 -5.30 -15.89 5.91
C ALA A 94 -4.34 -16.66 6.82
N ALA A 95 -3.06 -16.77 6.46
CA ALA A 95 -2.05 -17.38 7.32
C ALA A 95 -1.82 -16.57 8.59
N MET A 96 -1.62 -15.25 8.47
CA MET A 96 -1.44 -14.36 9.63
C MET A 96 -2.68 -14.38 10.55
N ALA A 97 -3.88 -14.38 9.97
CA ALA A 97 -5.13 -14.46 10.73
C ALA A 97 -5.24 -15.72 11.59
N ARG A 98 -4.77 -16.88 11.09
CA ARG A 98 -4.72 -18.13 11.88
C ARG A 98 -3.77 -18.05 13.08
N HIS A 99 -2.83 -17.11 13.07
CA HIS A 99 -1.89 -16.87 14.16
C HIS A 99 -2.28 -15.67 15.05
N GLY A 100 -3.54 -15.22 14.98
CA GLY A 100 -4.09 -14.22 15.90
C GLY A 100 -4.02 -12.77 15.42
N VAL A 101 -3.49 -12.51 14.22
CA VAL A 101 -3.55 -11.17 13.63
C VAL A 101 -4.99 -10.83 13.24
N VAL A 102 -5.47 -9.68 13.70
CA VAL A 102 -6.80 -9.16 13.31
C VAL A 102 -6.66 -8.45 11.96
N VAL A 103 -6.98 -9.16 10.88
CA VAL A 103 -6.89 -8.63 9.52
C VAL A 103 -8.19 -8.80 8.75
N ARG A 104 -8.62 -7.74 8.06
CA ARG A 104 -9.69 -7.78 7.06
C ARG A 104 -9.06 -7.69 5.68
N TYR A 105 -9.27 -8.71 4.87
CA TYR A 105 -8.86 -8.70 3.47
C TYR A 105 -10.00 -8.20 2.58
N VAL A 106 -9.69 -7.27 1.69
CA VAL A 106 -10.60 -6.74 0.67
C VAL A 106 -9.89 -6.82 -0.67
N GLU A 107 -10.50 -7.49 -1.62
CA GLU A 107 -10.04 -7.50 -3.00
C GLU A 107 -10.93 -6.57 -3.81
N GLU A 108 -10.31 -5.59 -4.45
CA GLU A 108 -10.96 -4.70 -5.39
C GLU A 108 -10.46 -5.05 -6.79
N SER A 109 -11.37 -5.46 -7.67
CA SER A 109 -11.08 -5.80 -9.06
C SER A 109 -11.74 -4.79 -9.97
N PHE A 110 -11.04 -3.68 -10.24
CA PHE A 110 -11.49 -2.72 -11.24
C PHE A 110 -11.18 -3.27 -12.63
N THR A 111 -12.20 -3.74 -13.34
CA THR A 111 -12.12 -4.00 -14.77
C THR A 111 -12.18 -2.66 -15.49
N TRP A 112 -11.06 -2.21 -16.05
CA TRP A 112 -11.01 -1.09 -16.98
C TRP A 112 -10.86 -1.61 -18.41
#